data_AF-A0A535ZZC0-F1
#
_entry.id   AF-A0A535ZZC0-F1
#
_cell.length_a   1.000
_cell.length_b   1.000
_cell.length_c   1.000
_cell.angle_alpha   90.00
_cell.angle_beta   90.00
_cell.angle_gamma   90.00
#
_symmetry.space_group_name_H-M   'P 1'
#
loop_
_entity.id
_entity.type
_entity.pdbx_description
1 polymer ?
#
loop_
_entity_poly.entity_id
_entity_poly.type
_entity_poly.pdbx_seq_one_letter_code
_entity_poly.pdbx_strand_id
1 'polypeptide(L)'
;MSGGLTPRGEELLARLASWMPFESAQELLEELVGVRVSKATARRATLATGMAGLAVWEAEVERLKQEAPQAPDGADKQVMSGDGAFVHLVGGEWVEVKTLTIGEVTRNSRGEVGIQQVSSCSRLAEASRFAETALVETHRRGLEQATA
;
A
#
# COMPACT_ATOMS: atom_id res chain seq x y z
N MET A 1 -19.52 -2.69 12.86
CA MET A 1 -20.14 -1.92 13.95
C MET A 1 -19.09 -1.00 14.52
N SER A 2 -19.20 0.30 14.25
CA SER A 2 -18.27 1.31 14.76
C SER A 2 -18.38 1.34 16.28
N GLY A 3 -17.25 1.17 16.98
CA GLY A 3 -17.19 1.20 18.44
C GLY A 3 -17.35 2.61 19.01
N GLY A 4 -18.35 3.37 18.53
CA GLY A 4 -18.58 4.77 18.91
C GLY A 4 -17.72 5.80 18.18
N LEU A 5 -16.96 5.40 17.16
CA LEU A 5 -16.15 6.32 16.34
C LEU A 5 -16.98 6.97 15.22
N THR A 6 -16.70 8.25 14.96
CA THR A 6 -17.15 8.92 13.74
C THR A 6 -16.31 8.42 12.55
N PRO A 7 -16.79 8.51 11.30
CA PRO A 7 -16.00 8.11 10.13
C PRO A 7 -14.62 8.78 10.06
N ARG A 8 -14.55 10.07 10.42
CA ARG A 8 -13.28 10.80 10.47
C ARG A 8 -12.34 10.30 11.58
N GLY A 9 -12.90 9.89 12.72
CA GLY A 9 -12.15 9.26 13.81
C GLY A 9 -11.60 7.89 13.40
N GLU A 10 -12.38 7.07 12.69
CA GLU A 10 -11.91 5.78 12.16
C GLU A 10 -10.78 5.97 11.14
N GLU A 11 -10.92 6.93 10.22
CA GLU A 11 -9.88 7.26 9.25
C GLU A 11 -8.58 7.71 9.94
N LEU A 12 -8.67 8.63 10.90
CA LEU A 12 -7.51 9.12 11.64
C LEU A 12 -6.84 7.99 12.43
N LEU A 13 -7.62 7.16 13.12
CA LEU A 13 -7.11 6.02 13.86
C LEU A 13 -6.35 5.05 12.95
N ALA A 14 -6.91 4.70 11.79
CA ALA A 14 -6.25 3.82 10.83
C ALA A 14 -4.96 4.42 10.26
N ARG A 15 -4.94 5.74 9.98
CA ARG A 15 -3.74 6.45 9.52
C ARG A 15 -2.62 6.47 10.57
N LEU A 16 -2.94 6.63 11.85
CA LEU A 16 -1.94 6.58 12.92
C LEU A 16 -1.43 5.14 13.08
N ALA A 17 -2.35 4.19 13.20
CA ALA A 17 -2.05 2.79 13.43
C ALA A 17 -1.35 2.06 12.26
N SER A 18 -1.25 2.67 11.08
CA SER A 18 -0.54 2.09 9.94
C SER A 18 0.99 2.18 10.04
N TRP A 19 1.52 3.06 10.89
CA TRP A 19 2.97 3.28 11.00
C TRP A 19 3.49 3.31 12.44
N MET A 20 2.62 3.29 13.44
CA MET A 20 2.99 3.23 14.87
C MET A 20 2.27 2.10 15.61
N PRO A 21 2.74 1.71 16.81
CA PRO A 21 2.05 0.74 17.65
C PRO A 21 0.61 1.17 17.96
N PHE A 22 -0.32 0.20 18.01
CA PHE A 22 -1.75 0.47 18.26
C PHE A 22 -2.03 1.22 19.58
N GLU A 23 -1.15 1.08 20.56
CA GLU A 23 -1.23 1.76 21.85
C GLU A 23 -0.90 3.24 21.71
N SER A 24 0.21 3.58 21.06
CA SER A 24 0.53 4.97 20.71
C SER A 24 -0.52 5.60 19.80
N ALA A 25 -1.10 4.83 18.87
CA ALA A 25 -2.13 5.33 17.96
C ALA A 25 -3.43 5.74 18.68
N GLN A 26 -3.87 4.97 19.69
CA GLN A 26 -5.06 5.35 20.46
C GLN A 26 -4.81 6.57 21.37
N GLU A 27 -3.60 6.71 21.94
CA GLU A 27 -3.24 7.80 22.83
C GLU A 27 -3.20 9.10 22.04
N LEU A 28 -2.53 9.09 20.89
CA LEU A 28 -2.45 10.26 20.03
C LEU A 28 -3.82 10.61 19.40
N LEU A 29 -4.70 9.65 19.15
CA LEU A 29 -6.08 9.94 18.75
C LEU A 29 -6.83 10.71 19.84
N GLU A 30 -6.70 10.28 21.11
CA GLU A 30 -7.31 10.99 22.23
C GLU A 30 -6.75 12.40 22.38
N GLU A 31 -5.44 12.58 22.25
CA GLU A 31 -4.80 13.90 22.34
C GLU A 31 -5.22 14.85 21.21
N LEU A 32 -5.32 14.35 19.98
CA LEU A 32 -5.62 15.19 18.82
C LEU A 32 -7.10 15.55 18.70
N VAL A 33 -8.01 14.63 19.03
CA VAL A 33 -9.45 14.79 18.76
C VAL A 33 -10.36 14.45 19.94
N GLY A 34 -9.80 14.15 21.12
CA GLY A 34 -10.56 13.87 22.34
C GLY A 34 -11.31 12.54 22.34
N VAL A 35 -11.07 11.67 21.35
CA VAL A 35 -11.78 10.39 21.22
C VAL A 35 -10.95 9.26 21.82
N ARG A 36 -11.42 8.71 22.93
CA ARG A 36 -10.81 7.55 23.57
C ARG A 36 -11.32 6.25 22.96
N VAL A 37 -10.40 5.38 22.57
CA VAL A 37 -10.68 4.01 22.13
C VAL A 37 -9.78 3.04 22.87
N SER A 38 -10.02 1.74 22.73
CA SER A 38 -9.08 0.73 23.23
C SER A 38 -8.09 0.30 22.15
N LYS A 39 -6.90 -0.17 22.55
CA LYS A 39 -5.92 -0.86 21.69
C LYS A 39 -6.54 -1.95 20.80
N ALA A 40 -7.48 -2.73 21.35
CA ALA A 40 -8.18 -3.77 20.60
C ALA A 40 -9.08 -3.19 19.49
N THR A 41 -9.67 -2.02 19.73
CA THR A 41 -10.45 -1.27 18.73
C THR A 41 -9.56 -0.70 17.64
N ALA A 42 -8.42 -0.09 18.01
CA ALA A 42 -7.41 0.37 17.05
C ALA A 42 -6.96 -0.76 16.11
N ARG A 43 -6.62 -1.93 16.67
CA ARG A 43 -6.25 -3.11 15.88
C ARG A 43 -7.36 -3.56 14.92
N ARG A 44 -8.60 -3.70 15.40
CA ARG A 44 -9.73 -4.15 14.57
C ARG A 44 -10.07 -3.15 13.46
N ALA A 45 -10.09 -1.85 13.77
CA ALA A 45 -10.38 -0.80 12.80
C ALA A 45 -9.30 -0.75 11.70
N THR A 46 -8.03 -0.85 12.08
CA THR A 46 -6.91 -0.87 11.14
C THR A 46 -6.96 -2.11 10.25
N LEU A 47 -7.21 -3.30 10.83
CA LEU A 47 -7.37 -4.54 10.06
C LEU A 47 -8.55 -4.43 9.07
N ALA A 48 -9.72 -3.97 9.53
CA ALA A 48 -10.89 -3.80 8.68
C ALA A 48 -10.62 -2.83 7.52
N THR A 49 -9.91 -1.72 7.80
CA THR A 49 -9.51 -0.75 6.77
C THR A 49 -8.54 -1.37 5.75
N GLY A 50 -7.54 -2.12 6.23
CA GLY A 50 -6.60 -2.84 5.36
C GLY A 50 -7.28 -3.90 4.50
N MET A 51 -8.21 -4.65 5.06
CA MET A 51 -9.02 -5.63 4.32
C MET A 51 -9.92 -4.98 3.27
N ALA A 52 -10.53 -3.83 3.59
CA ALA A 52 -11.31 -3.07 2.62
C ALA A 52 -10.44 -2.55 1.46
N GLY A 53 -9.25 -2.01 1.78
CA GLY A 53 -8.28 -1.60 0.76
C GLY A 53 -7.80 -2.76 -0.11
N LEU A 54 -7.59 -3.95 0.48
CA LEU A 54 -7.25 -5.16 -0.26
C LEU A 54 -8.38 -5.59 -1.19
N ALA A 55 -9.63 -5.58 -0.73
CA ALA A 55 -10.78 -5.94 -1.55
C ALA A 55 -10.97 -5.00 -2.76
N VAL A 56 -10.77 -3.69 -2.56
CA VAL A 56 -10.78 -2.72 -3.67
C VAL A 56 -9.66 -3.03 -4.67
N TRP A 57 -8.46 -3.34 -4.18
CA TRP A 57 -7.34 -3.69 -5.05
C TRP A 57 -7.58 -4.98 -5.83
N GLU A 58 -8.11 -6.03 -5.18
CA GLU A 58 -8.41 -7.30 -5.83
C GLU A 58 -9.51 -7.14 -6.90
N ALA A 59 -10.54 -6.34 -6.62
CA ALA A 59 -11.55 -6.00 -7.62
C ALA A 59 -10.95 -5.27 -8.83
N GLU A 60 -10.00 -4.37 -8.60
CA GLU A 60 -9.31 -3.64 -9.68
C GLU A 60 -8.40 -4.55 -10.51
N VAL A 61 -7.71 -5.53 -9.89
CA VAL A 61 -6.95 -6.56 -10.62
C VAL A 61 -7.89 -7.28 -11.61
N GLU A 62 -9.04 -7.73 -11.13
CA GLU A 62 -9.99 -8.48 -11.96
C GLU A 62 -10.59 -7.60 -13.07
N ARG A 63 -10.92 -6.34 -12.77
CA ARG A 63 -11.36 -5.38 -13.79
C ARG A 63 -10.30 -5.19 -14.88
N LEU A 64 -9.04 -4.94 -14.51
CA LEU A 64 -7.96 -4.74 -15.48
C LEU A 64 -7.71 -5.97 -16.35
N LYS A 65 -7.78 -7.18 -15.78
CA LYS A 65 -7.68 -8.43 -16.54
C LYS A 65 -8.83 -8.62 -17.54
N GLN A 66 -10.05 -8.25 -17.16
CA GLN A 66 -11.25 -8.44 -17.97
C GLN A 66 -11.39 -7.40 -19.08
N GLU A 67 -11.20 -6.13 -18.74
CA GLU A 67 -11.43 -5.00 -19.65
C GLU A 67 -10.19 -4.70 -20.51
N ALA A 68 -9.00 -5.10 -20.04
CA ALA A 68 -7.71 -4.81 -20.67
C ALA A 68 -7.62 -3.36 -21.19
N PRO A 69 -7.93 -2.34 -20.35
CA PRO A 69 -7.92 -0.97 -20.81
C PRO A 69 -6.48 -0.56 -21.20
N GLN A 70 -6.36 0.41 -22.11
CA GLN A 70 -5.07 1.01 -22.39
C GLN A 70 -4.51 1.65 -21.11
N ALA A 71 -3.25 1.35 -20.78
CA ALA A 71 -2.59 1.98 -19.65
C ALA A 71 -2.49 3.51 -19.82
N PRO A 72 -2.63 4.27 -18.73
CA PRO A 72 -2.41 5.72 -18.75
C PRO A 72 -0.99 6.06 -19.22
N ASP A 73 -0.79 7.31 -19.62
CA ASP A 73 0.55 7.81 -19.92
C ASP A 73 1.45 7.65 -18.68
N GLY A 74 2.57 6.97 -18.88
CA GLY A 74 3.62 6.79 -17.89
C GLY A 74 4.78 7.75 -18.12
N ALA A 75 5.78 7.70 -17.24
CA ALA A 75 7.04 8.39 -17.51
C ALA A 75 7.82 7.69 -18.64
N ASP A 76 8.54 8.47 -19.45
CA ASP A 76 9.35 7.98 -20.59
C ASP A 76 10.29 6.84 -20.20
N LYS A 77 10.93 6.97 -19.04
CA LYS A 77 11.83 5.96 -18.48
C LYS A 77 11.51 5.72 -17.01
N GLN A 78 11.29 4.46 -16.67
CA GLN A 78 11.00 4.02 -15.31
C GLN A 78 12.00 2.96 -14.87
N VAL A 79 12.26 2.91 -13.56
CA VAL A 79 13.01 1.85 -12.92
C VAL A 79 12.07 1.07 -12.01
N MET A 80 12.23 -0.25 -12.02
CA MET A 80 11.44 -1.17 -11.22
C MET A 80 12.36 -2.03 -10.37
N SER A 81 12.02 -2.20 -9.09
CA SER A 81 12.72 -3.08 -8.17
C SER A 81 11.73 -4.03 -7.50
N GLY A 82 11.98 -5.33 -7.61
CA GLY A 82 11.29 -6.37 -6.86
C GLY A 82 12.14 -6.80 -5.67
N ASP A 83 11.54 -6.93 -4.50
CA ASP A 83 12.20 -7.36 -3.26
C ASP A 83 11.27 -8.23 -2.41
N GLY A 84 11.82 -8.88 -1.38
CA GLY A 84 11.11 -9.68 -0.40
C GLY A 84 11.62 -9.43 1.01
N ALA A 85 10.72 -9.22 1.97
CA ALA A 85 11.06 -9.06 3.38
C ALA A 85 10.36 -10.11 4.23
N PHE A 86 11.11 -10.82 5.06
CA PHE A 86 10.53 -11.72 6.07
C PHE A 86 9.96 -10.92 7.23
N VAL A 87 8.69 -11.13 7.52
CA VAL A 87 7.95 -10.49 8.61
C VAL A 87 7.55 -11.56 9.63
N HIS A 88 7.83 -11.27 10.90
CA HIS A 88 7.46 -12.16 12.00
C HIS A 88 5.99 -11.95 12.38
N LEU A 89 5.21 -13.03 12.32
CA LEU A 89 3.80 -13.03 12.69
C LEU A 89 3.59 -13.37 14.16
N VAL A 90 2.42 -12.99 14.67
CA VAL A 90 1.93 -13.49 15.96
C VAL A 90 1.77 -15.01 15.84
N GLY A 91 2.53 -15.75 16.64
CA GLY A 91 2.58 -17.22 16.58
C GLY A 91 3.96 -17.80 16.28
N GLY A 92 4.95 -16.97 15.94
CA GLY A 92 6.35 -17.41 15.75
C GLY A 92 6.74 -17.68 14.30
N GLU A 93 5.80 -17.57 13.37
CA GLU A 93 6.06 -17.80 11.95
C GLU A 93 6.76 -16.60 11.31
N TRP A 94 7.71 -16.87 10.43
CA TRP A 94 8.30 -15.89 9.53
C TRP A 94 7.75 -16.10 8.13
N VAL A 95 7.08 -15.09 7.59
CA VAL A 95 6.51 -15.15 6.24
C VAL A 95 7.15 -14.09 5.37
N GLU A 96 7.36 -14.41 4.10
CA GLU A 96 7.91 -13.45 3.14
C GLU A 96 6.79 -12.57 2.55
N VAL A 97 6.93 -11.27 2.71
CA VAL A 97 6.13 -10.25 2.01
C VAL A 97 6.91 -9.76 0.81
N LYS A 98 6.35 -9.92 -0.38
CA LYS A 98 6.95 -9.47 -1.64
C LYS A 98 6.57 -8.02 -1.88
N THR A 99 7.50 -7.25 -2.43
CA THR A 99 7.33 -5.82 -2.69
C THR A 99 7.80 -5.46 -4.08
N LEU A 100 7.02 -4.63 -4.77
CA LEU A 100 7.37 -4.00 -6.02
C LEU A 100 7.48 -2.51 -5.76
N THR A 101 8.56 -1.89 -6.25
CA THR A 101 8.73 -0.44 -6.23
C THR A 101 9.00 0.05 -7.64
N ILE A 102 8.29 1.09 -8.06
CA ILE A 102 8.44 1.76 -9.36
C ILE A 102 8.78 3.22 -9.13
N GLY A 103 9.78 3.72 -9.87
CA GLY A 103 10.19 5.12 -9.83
C GLY A 103 10.44 5.68 -11.23
N GLU A 104 10.21 6.98 -11.38
CA GLU A 104 10.53 7.72 -12.60
C GLU A 104 12.02 8.06 -12.64
N VAL A 105 12.67 7.80 -13.77
CA VAL A 105 14.07 8.17 -14.01
C VAL A 105 14.12 9.60 -14.50
N THR A 106 14.66 10.49 -13.68
CA THR A 106 14.82 11.91 -13.98
C THR A 106 16.29 12.27 -14.17
N ARG A 107 16.56 13.39 -14.84
CA ARG A 107 17.89 14.01 -14.87
C ARG A 107 17.80 15.43 -14.36
N ASN A 108 18.72 15.81 -13.48
CA ASN A 108 18.80 17.20 -13.05
C ASN A 108 19.54 18.06 -14.10
N SER A 109 19.64 19.36 -13.83
CA SER A 109 20.31 20.33 -14.71
C SER A 109 21.81 20.06 -14.94
N ARG A 110 22.45 19.23 -14.11
CA ARG A 110 23.84 18.78 -14.26
C ARG A 110 23.96 17.45 -15.00
N GLY A 111 22.85 16.86 -15.44
CA GLY A 111 22.79 15.57 -16.12
C GLY A 111 22.85 14.36 -15.18
N GLU A 112 22.86 14.57 -13.86
CA GLU A 112 22.88 13.50 -12.86
C GLU A 112 21.54 12.77 -12.84
N VAL A 113 21.57 11.44 -12.84
CA VAL A 113 20.37 10.59 -12.82
C VAL A 113 19.81 10.51 -11.41
N GLY A 114 18.51 10.74 -11.25
CA GLY A 114 17.78 10.60 -10.00
C GLY A 114 16.48 9.82 -10.18
N ILE A 115 15.94 9.29 -9.08
CA ILE A 115 14.67 8.57 -9.07
C ILE A 115 13.65 9.40 -8.31
N GLN A 116 12.51 9.67 -8.93
CA GLN A 116 11.43 10.47 -8.34
C GLN A 116 10.09 9.74 -8.46
N GLN A 117 9.04 10.30 -7.84
CA GLN A 117 7.68 9.77 -7.88
C GLN A 117 7.66 8.27 -7.56
N VAL A 118 8.25 7.88 -6.43
CA VAL A 118 8.36 6.48 -6.05
C VAL A 118 7.03 5.99 -5.48
N SER A 119 6.60 4.83 -5.93
CA SER A 119 5.44 4.14 -5.37
C SER A 119 5.72 2.65 -5.25
N SER A 120 5.07 2.01 -4.29
CA SER A 120 5.29 0.60 -3.96
C SER A 120 3.98 -0.12 -3.66
N CYS A 121 3.94 -1.42 -3.98
CA CYS A 121 2.90 -2.32 -3.51
C CYS A 121 3.53 -3.59 -2.94
N SER A 122 3.00 -4.06 -1.81
CA SER A 122 3.51 -5.24 -1.12
C SER A 122 2.39 -6.24 -0.82
N ARG A 123 2.66 -7.54 -0.94
CA ARG A 123 1.69 -8.59 -0.60
C ARG A 123 2.37 -9.78 0.05
N LEU A 124 1.69 -10.33 1.05
CA LEU A 124 1.92 -11.70 1.50
C LEU A 124 1.22 -12.64 0.51
N ALA A 125 1.97 -13.14 -0.47
CA ALA A 125 1.47 -14.05 -1.49
C ALA A 125 2.61 -14.83 -2.14
N GLU A 126 2.26 -15.92 -2.81
CA GLU A 126 3.16 -16.61 -3.73
C GLU A 126 3.60 -15.68 -4.86
N ALA A 127 4.77 -15.93 -5.44
CA ALA A 127 5.39 -15.03 -6.42
C ALA A 127 4.51 -14.81 -7.66
N SER A 128 3.89 -15.87 -8.19
CA SER A 128 2.99 -15.79 -9.34
C SER A 128 1.75 -14.94 -9.04
N ARG A 129 1.11 -15.18 -7.88
CA ARG A 129 -0.03 -14.38 -7.44
C ARG A 129 0.37 -12.92 -7.18
N PHE A 130 1.55 -12.69 -6.62
CA PHE A 130 2.05 -11.33 -6.42
C PHE A 130 2.21 -10.58 -7.74
N ALA A 131 2.80 -11.22 -8.77
CA ALA A 131 2.93 -10.64 -10.10
C ALA A 131 1.56 -10.24 -10.69
N GLU A 132 0.52 -11.04 -10.49
CA GLU A 132 -0.85 -10.66 -10.89
C GLU A 132 -1.36 -9.45 -10.11
N THR A 133 -1.16 -9.41 -8.79
CA THR A 133 -1.62 -8.27 -7.98
C THR A 133 -0.87 -6.98 -8.27
N ALA A 134 0.37 -7.07 -8.75
CA ALA A 134 1.18 -5.93 -9.15
C ALA A 134 0.63 -5.24 -10.40
N LEU A 135 -0.25 -5.88 -11.17
CA LEU A 135 -0.90 -5.33 -12.35
C LEU A 135 -1.51 -3.95 -12.10
N VAL A 136 -2.17 -3.77 -10.95
CA VAL A 136 -2.80 -2.48 -10.61
C VAL A 136 -1.75 -1.37 -10.56
N GLU A 137 -0.62 -1.62 -9.92
CA GLU A 137 0.42 -0.61 -9.78
C GLU A 137 1.17 -0.42 -11.10
N THR A 138 1.50 -1.49 -11.83
CA THR A 138 2.20 -1.38 -13.12
C THR A 138 1.33 -0.67 -14.17
N HIS A 139 0.02 -0.94 -14.18
CA HIS A 139 -0.94 -0.28 -15.06
C HIS A 139 -1.09 1.20 -14.67
N ARG A 140 -1.34 1.51 -13.38
CA ARG A 140 -1.45 2.90 -12.89
C ARG A 140 -0.21 3.74 -13.23
N ARG A 141 0.96 3.13 -13.29
CA ARG A 141 2.24 3.75 -13.64
C ARG A 141 2.49 3.88 -15.14
N GLY A 142 1.60 3.35 -15.99
CA GLY A 142 1.82 3.33 -17.44
C GLY A 142 3.07 2.54 -17.82
N LEU A 143 3.46 1.53 -17.04
CA LEU A 143 4.73 0.81 -17.24
C LEU A 143 4.81 0.17 -18.63
N GLU A 144 3.66 -0.26 -19.16
CA GLU A 144 3.52 -0.82 -20.50
C GLU A 144 3.88 0.17 -21.62
N GLN A 145 3.80 1.47 -21.35
CA GLN A 145 4.13 2.56 -22.28
C GLN A 145 5.56 3.08 -22.09
N ALA A 146 6.29 2.62 -21.07
CA ALA A 146 7.64 3.09 -20.80
C ALA A 146 8.63 2.57 -21.85
N THR A 147 9.63 3.39 -22.17
CA THR A 147 10.71 2.99 -23.08
C THR A 147 11.84 2.28 -22.32
N ALA A 148 12.43 1.27 -22.95
CA ALA A 148 13.55 0.49 -22.39
C ALA A 148 14.83 1.34 -22.20
#